data_AF-A0A2W4T2R3-F1
#
_entry.id   AF-A0A2W4T2R3-F1
#
_cell.length_a   1.000
_cell.length_b   1.000
_cell.length_c   1.000
_cell.angle_alpha   90.00
_cell.angle_beta   90.00
_cell.angle_gamma   90.00
#
_symmetry.space_group_name_H-M   'P 1'
#
loop_
_entity.id
_entity.type
_entity.pdbx_description
1 polymer ?
#
loop_
_entity_poly.entity_id
_entity_poly.type
_entity_poly.pdbx_seq_one_letter_code
_entity_poly.pdbx_strand_id
1 'polypeptide(L)'
;MGACAVEARTAASLGALSAVAPDFQPALDVPNGGVLCALPALLAVGLLDSAKRFFTLPKGYYGLDTLFLLLAFMALARLNTLESLRHCAPGEWGKLLGLDRAPEVRTLRQKVGLLAQGGEPMEWSAELCRQWMAAAPEQAG
;
A
#
# COMPACT_ATOMS: atom_id res chain seq x y z
N MET A 1 -19.86 -4.51 -3.90
CA MET A 1 -19.91 -5.63 -2.92
C MET A 1 -18.57 -5.66 -2.20
N GLY A 2 -18.53 -5.70 -0.87
CA GLY A 2 -17.28 -5.77 -0.10
C GLY A 2 -17.32 -6.94 0.89
N ALA A 3 -16.16 -7.42 1.35
CA ALA A 3 -16.02 -8.55 2.28
C ALA A 3 -16.26 -9.96 1.69
N CYS A 4 -16.01 -10.16 0.39
CA CYS A 4 -16.18 -11.48 -0.26
C CYS A 4 -15.06 -12.48 0.10
N ALA A 5 -13.91 -12.03 0.59
CA ALA A 5 -12.75 -12.88 0.91
C ALA A 5 -12.85 -13.52 2.32
N VAL A 6 -13.96 -14.20 2.60
CA VAL A 6 -14.29 -14.71 3.95
C VAL A 6 -13.19 -15.60 4.51
N GLU A 7 -12.67 -16.54 3.71
CA GLU A 7 -11.62 -17.48 4.15
C GLU A 7 -10.34 -16.76 4.57
N ALA A 8 -9.84 -15.85 3.72
CA ALA A 8 -8.64 -15.08 4.00
C ALA A 8 -8.79 -14.18 5.24
N ARG A 9 -9.98 -13.61 5.44
CA ARG A 9 -10.30 -12.80 6.62
C ARG A 9 -10.33 -13.63 7.89
N THR A 10 -10.92 -14.81 7.83
CA THR A 10 -10.93 -15.77 8.94
C THR A 10 -9.51 -16.21 9.27
N ALA A 11 -8.71 -16.63 8.27
CA ALA A 11 -7.32 -17.01 8.46
C ALA A 11 -6.47 -15.88 9.07
N ALA A 12 -6.66 -14.64 8.62
CA ALA A 12 -6.01 -13.46 9.20
C ALA A 12 -6.40 -13.24 10.66
N SER A 13 -7.69 -13.40 11.01
CA SER A 13 -8.17 -13.25 12.39
C SER A 13 -7.60 -14.31 13.35
N LEU A 14 -7.33 -15.51 12.83
CA LEU A 14 -6.70 -16.61 13.56
C LEU A 14 -5.16 -16.53 13.58
N GLY A 15 -4.56 -15.53 12.95
CA GLY A 15 -3.10 -15.40 12.83
C GLY A 15 -2.45 -16.45 11.91
N ALA A 16 -3.25 -17.21 11.18
CA ALA A 16 -2.82 -18.25 10.24
C ALA A 16 -2.31 -17.65 8.92
N LEU A 17 -2.60 -16.38 8.64
CA LEU A 17 -2.19 -15.66 7.44
C LEU A 17 -1.25 -14.50 7.77
N SER A 18 -0.15 -14.38 7.03
CA SER A 18 0.79 -13.25 7.14
C SER A 18 0.29 -12.00 6.42
N ALA A 19 -0.19 -12.16 5.18
CA ALA A 19 -0.79 -11.13 4.35
C ALA A 19 -1.60 -11.79 3.21
N VAL A 20 -2.64 -11.09 2.72
CA VAL A 20 -3.29 -11.44 1.44
C VAL A 20 -2.47 -10.86 0.29
N ALA A 21 -2.19 -11.68 -0.71
CA ALA A 21 -1.57 -11.21 -1.94
C ALA A 21 -2.61 -10.46 -2.81
N PRO A 22 -2.25 -9.32 -3.42
CA PRO A 22 -3.11 -8.65 -4.39
C PRO A 22 -3.49 -9.57 -5.57
N ASP A 23 -4.78 -9.65 -5.85
CA ASP A 23 -5.35 -10.33 -7.02
C ASP A 23 -6.25 -9.35 -7.79
N PHE A 24 -5.76 -8.89 -8.93
CA PHE A 24 -6.44 -7.87 -9.73
C PHE A 24 -7.46 -8.52 -10.67
N GLN A 25 -8.73 -8.15 -10.48
CA GLN A 25 -9.84 -8.65 -11.26
C GLN A 25 -10.35 -7.58 -12.23
N PRO A 26 -10.82 -7.97 -13.44
CA PRO A 26 -11.47 -7.05 -14.36
C PRO A 26 -12.65 -6.34 -13.68
N ALA A 27 -12.67 -5.01 -13.77
CA ALA A 27 -13.73 -4.18 -13.23
C ALA A 27 -13.98 -2.97 -14.13
N LEU A 28 -15.22 -2.51 -14.16
CA LEU A 28 -15.65 -1.31 -14.88
C LEU A 28 -16.06 -0.24 -13.87
N ASP A 29 -15.91 1.02 -14.27
CA ASP A 29 -16.37 2.20 -13.53
C ASP A 29 -15.86 2.29 -12.07
N VAL A 30 -14.63 1.84 -11.83
CA VAL A 30 -13.99 1.95 -10.51
C VAL A 30 -13.53 3.40 -10.28
N PRO A 31 -14.05 4.11 -9.26
CA PRO A 31 -13.60 5.46 -8.93
C PRO A 31 -12.09 5.52 -8.71
N ASN A 32 -11.43 6.55 -9.25
CA ASN A 32 -9.98 6.73 -9.20
C ASN A 32 -9.16 5.62 -9.89
N GLY A 33 -9.75 4.81 -10.77
CA GLY A 33 -9.04 3.75 -11.51
C GLY A 33 -7.77 4.20 -12.24
N GLY A 34 -7.70 5.47 -12.63
CA GLY A 34 -6.52 6.06 -13.28
C GLY A 34 -5.23 5.99 -12.45
N VAL A 35 -5.30 5.81 -11.12
CA VAL A 35 -4.09 5.63 -10.28
C VAL A 35 -3.30 4.37 -10.65
N LEU A 36 -3.97 3.34 -11.20
CA LEU A 36 -3.32 2.12 -11.66
C LEU A 36 -2.37 2.36 -12.84
N CYS A 37 -2.60 3.40 -13.64
CA CYS A 37 -1.66 3.78 -14.71
C CYS A 37 -0.29 4.19 -14.16
N ALA A 38 -0.22 4.64 -12.89
CA ALA A 38 1.03 4.98 -12.24
C ALA A 38 1.73 3.78 -11.58
N LEU A 39 1.07 2.62 -11.47
CA LEU A 39 1.63 1.45 -10.79
C LEU A 39 2.99 1.02 -11.38
N PRO A 40 3.17 0.91 -12.71
CA PRO A 40 4.48 0.56 -13.28
C PRO A 40 5.57 1.58 -12.91
N ALA A 41 5.23 2.88 -12.90
CA ALA A 41 6.17 3.93 -12.52
C ALA A 41 6.53 3.85 -11.03
N LEU A 42 5.55 3.62 -10.14
CA LEU A 42 5.78 3.43 -8.70
C LEU A 42 6.71 2.24 -8.42
N LEU A 43 6.53 1.14 -9.14
CA LEU A 43 7.42 -0.02 -9.02
C LEU A 43 8.80 0.26 -9.61
N ALA A 44 8.89 0.95 -10.74
CA ALA A 44 10.17 1.30 -11.37
C ALA A 44 11.02 2.26 -10.52
N VAL A 45 10.39 3.15 -9.73
CA VAL A 45 11.10 3.98 -8.74
C VAL A 45 11.39 3.24 -7.44
N GLY A 46 11.09 1.95 -7.35
CA GLY A 46 11.43 1.12 -6.20
C GLY A 46 10.56 1.34 -4.98
N LEU A 47 9.31 1.81 -5.11
CA LEU A 47 8.41 2.02 -3.96
C LEU A 47 8.32 0.81 -3.03
N LEU A 48 8.37 -0.40 -3.58
CA LEU A 48 8.31 -1.65 -2.80
C LEU A 48 9.70 -2.29 -2.62
N ASP A 49 10.71 -1.76 -3.29
CA ASP A 49 12.06 -2.29 -3.27
C ASP A 49 12.68 -2.06 -1.91
N SER A 50 13.30 -3.10 -1.38
CA SER A 50 13.91 -3.10 -0.05
C SER A 50 12.98 -2.72 1.10
N ALA A 51 11.69 -2.42 0.90
CA ALA A 51 10.77 -2.04 1.97
C ALA A 51 10.71 -3.12 3.07
N LYS A 52 10.72 -4.40 2.70
CA LYS A 52 10.76 -5.54 3.63
C LYS A 52 12.06 -5.66 4.43
N ARG A 53 13.14 -4.97 4.04
CA ARG A 53 14.41 -4.91 4.80
C ARG A 53 14.33 -3.90 5.94
N PHE A 54 13.60 -2.82 5.75
CA PHE A 54 13.45 -1.74 6.73
C PHE A 54 12.22 -1.94 7.61
N PHE A 55 11.15 -2.51 7.07
CA PHE A 55 9.88 -2.56 7.77
C PHE A 55 9.42 -3.99 8.00
N THR A 56 8.98 -4.23 9.23
CA THR A 56 8.26 -5.45 9.61
C THR A 56 6.85 -5.09 10.07
N LEU A 57 5.88 -5.91 9.65
CA LEU A 57 4.49 -5.74 10.04
C LEU A 57 3.98 -7.03 10.70
N PRO A 58 3.16 -6.94 11.76
CA PRO A 58 2.51 -8.13 12.30
C PRO A 58 1.63 -8.81 11.26
N LYS A 59 1.52 -10.13 11.38
CA LYS A 59 0.63 -10.96 10.57
C LYS A 59 -0.79 -10.39 10.54
N GLY A 60 -1.43 -10.46 9.38
CA GLY A 60 -2.83 -10.08 9.25
C GLY A 60 -3.27 -10.05 7.80
N TYR A 61 -4.37 -9.34 7.55
CA TYR A 61 -4.94 -9.29 6.21
C TYR A 61 -4.14 -8.40 5.24
N TYR A 62 -3.77 -7.20 5.70
CA TYR A 62 -3.04 -6.22 4.90
C TYR A 62 -1.54 -6.36 5.10
N GLY A 63 -0.84 -6.74 4.02
CA GLY A 63 0.62 -6.79 3.95
C GLY A 63 1.26 -5.42 3.71
N LEU A 64 2.60 -5.39 3.79
CA LEU A 64 3.39 -4.18 3.60
C LEU A 64 3.14 -3.56 2.21
N ASP A 65 3.24 -4.39 1.18
CA ASP A 65 3.11 -4.01 -0.23
C ASP A 65 1.78 -3.29 -0.49
N THR A 66 0.68 -3.84 0.03
CA THR A 66 -0.66 -3.21 -0.03
C THR A 66 -0.72 -1.86 0.65
N LEU A 67 -0.09 -1.70 1.83
CA LEU A 67 -0.13 -0.43 2.55
C LEU A 67 0.61 0.67 1.80
N PHE A 68 1.80 0.37 1.28
CA PHE A 68 2.56 1.34 0.48
C PHE A 68 1.82 1.71 -0.81
N LEU A 69 1.23 0.74 -1.51
CA LEU A 69 0.40 1.01 -2.68
C LEU A 69 -0.81 1.88 -2.32
N LEU A 70 -1.50 1.60 -1.21
CA LEU A 70 -2.61 2.42 -0.74
C LEU A 70 -2.17 3.86 -0.46
N LEU A 71 -1.07 4.07 0.26
CA LEU A 71 -0.57 5.41 0.57
C LEU A 71 -0.17 6.17 -0.72
N ALA A 72 0.48 5.49 -1.67
CA ALA A 72 0.84 6.07 -2.95
C ALA A 72 -0.40 6.44 -3.79
N PHE A 73 -1.39 5.55 -3.87
CA PHE A 73 -2.64 5.83 -4.58
C PHE A 73 -3.45 6.93 -3.92
N MET A 74 -3.45 7.02 -2.58
CA MET A 74 -4.05 8.14 -1.86
C MET A 74 -3.37 9.45 -2.22
N ALA A 75 -2.03 9.50 -2.25
CA ALA A 75 -1.30 10.70 -2.66
C ALA A 75 -1.62 11.11 -4.11
N LEU A 76 -1.63 10.16 -5.05
CA LEU A 76 -1.97 10.40 -6.45
C LEU A 76 -3.42 10.85 -6.65
N ALA A 77 -4.35 10.32 -5.85
CA ALA A 77 -5.75 10.71 -5.85
C ALA A 77 -6.03 12.00 -5.04
N ARG A 78 -4.98 12.70 -4.56
CA ARG A 78 -5.07 13.92 -3.73
C ARG A 78 -5.81 13.73 -2.41
N LEU A 79 -5.79 12.51 -1.87
CA LEU A 79 -6.25 12.19 -0.52
C LEU A 79 -5.11 12.38 0.47
N ASN A 80 -4.88 13.62 0.88
CA ASN A 80 -3.69 14.02 1.66
C ASN A 80 -3.72 13.58 3.13
N THR A 81 -4.83 12.98 3.60
CA THR A 81 -4.94 12.51 4.99
C THR A 81 -5.53 11.10 5.04
N LEU A 82 -5.13 10.32 6.06
CA LEU A 82 -5.72 9.00 6.29
C LEU A 82 -7.24 9.09 6.56
N GLU A 83 -7.71 10.20 7.15
CA GLU A 83 -9.13 10.41 7.44
C GLU A 83 -9.97 10.60 6.16
N SER A 84 -9.39 11.14 5.09
CA SER A 84 -10.07 11.29 3.80
C SER A 84 -10.57 9.94 3.25
N LEU A 85 -9.91 8.83 3.60
CA LEU A 85 -10.32 7.48 3.19
C LEU A 85 -11.68 7.06 3.77
N ARG A 86 -12.17 7.67 4.87
CA ARG A 86 -13.52 7.37 5.40
C ARG A 86 -14.64 7.71 4.43
N HIS A 87 -14.41 8.70 3.58
CA HIS A 87 -15.38 9.16 2.60
C HIS A 87 -15.30 8.36 1.29
N CYS A 88 -14.35 7.41 1.21
CA CYS A 88 -14.17 6.56 0.06
C CYS A 88 -14.85 5.21 0.26
N ALA A 89 -15.49 4.69 -0.79
CA ALA A 89 -16.07 3.36 -0.77
C ALA A 89 -14.96 2.30 -0.58
N PRO A 90 -14.93 1.55 0.53
CA PRO A 90 -13.79 0.67 0.82
C PRO A 90 -13.67 -0.51 -0.16
N GLY A 91 -14.79 -0.97 -0.74
CA GLY A 91 -14.77 -2.01 -1.76
C GLY A 91 -14.15 -1.53 -3.08
N GLU A 92 -14.42 -0.29 -3.48
CA GLU A 92 -13.84 0.29 -4.70
C GLU A 92 -12.33 0.49 -4.56
N TRP A 93 -11.88 1.00 -3.41
CA TRP A 93 -10.45 1.08 -3.10
C TRP A 93 -9.81 -0.31 -2.89
N GLY A 94 -10.59 -1.30 -2.46
CA GLY A 94 -10.17 -2.70 -2.46
C GLY A 94 -9.80 -3.17 -3.86
N LYS A 95 -10.67 -2.95 -4.86
CA LYS A 95 -10.42 -3.32 -6.26
C LYS A 95 -9.13 -2.68 -6.80
N LEU A 96 -8.87 -1.41 -6.46
CA LEU A 96 -7.62 -0.73 -6.83
C LEU A 96 -6.37 -1.39 -6.23
N LEU A 97 -6.51 -2.13 -5.14
CA LEU A 97 -5.41 -2.83 -4.46
C LEU A 97 -5.37 -4.32 -4.78
N GLY A 98 -6.26 -4.84 -5.64
CA GLY A 98 -6.42 -6.28 -5.84
C GLY A 98 -6.93 -7.00 -4.59
N LEU A 99 -7.74 -6.33 -3.77
CA LEU A 99 -8.31 -6.87 -2.54
C LEU A 99 -9.83 -6.73 -2.53
N ASP A 100 -10.48 -7.47 -1.63
CA ASP A 100 -11.92 -7.34 -1.39
C ASP A 100 -12.32 -5.96 -0.82
N ARG A 101 -11.40 -5.31 -0.10
CA ARG A 101 -11.63 -4.05 0.62
C ARG A 101 -10.32 -3.35 0.99
N ALA A 102 -10.35 -2.02 1.04
CA ALA A 102 -9.32 -1.21 1.69
C ALA A 102 -9.41 -1.29 3.22
N PRO A 103 -8.29 -1.06 3.95
CA PRO A 103 -8.27 -1.01 5.40
C PRO A 103 -9.11 0.14 5.95
N GLU A 104 -9.73 -0.09 7.10
CA GLU A 104 -10.34 0.98 7.90
C GLU A 104 -9.28 1.98 8.34
N VAL A 105 -9.65 3.26 8.47
CA VAL A 105 -8.72 4.33 8.86
C VAL A 105 -8.03 4.04 10.19
N ARG A 106 -8.75 3.42 11.14
CA ARG A 106 -8.15 2.97 12.41
C ARG A 106 -7.03 1.96 12.17
N THR A 107 -7.28 0.95 11.35
CA THR A 107 -6.30 -0.09 11.01
C THR A 107 -5.11 0.50 10.27
N LEU A 108 -5.36 1.38 9.30
CA LEU A 108 -4.32 2.07 8.53
C LEU A 108 -3.43 2.93 9.45
N ARG A 109 -4.04 3.74 10.33
CA ARG A 109 -3.31 4.56 11.31
C ARG A 109 -2.45 3.72 12.25
N GLN A 110 -2.98 2.60 12.75
CA GLN A 110 -2.20 1.70 13.61
C GLN A 110 -1.00 1.10 12.86
N LYS A 111 -1.22 0.60 11.64
CA LYS A 111 -0.15 0.00 10.83
C LYS A 111 0.91 1.04 10.43
N VAL A 112 0.51 2.21 9.93
CA VAL A 112 1.43 3.31 9.61
C VAL A 112 2.18 3.78 10.87
N GLY A 113 1.50 3.84 12.01
CA GLY A 113 2.14 4.16 13.29
C GLY A 113 3.19 3.14 13.73
N LEU A 114 3.08 1.87 13.34
CA LEU A 114 4.14 0.88 13.55
C LEU A 114 5.30 1.08 12.58
N LEU A 115 5.02 1.36 11.31
CA LEU A 115 6.04 1.61 10.29
C LEU A 115 6.84 2.89 10.54
N ALA A 116 6.21 3.87 11.18
CA ALA A 116 6.83 5.16 11.51
C ALA A 116 7.54 5.15 12.87
N GLN A 117 7.57 4.03 13.59
CA GLN A 117 8.38 3.92 14.80
C GLN A 117 9.85 3.80 14.39
N GLY A 118 10.70 4.62 14.99
CA GLY A 118 12.15 4.57 14.81
C GLY A 118 12.68 5.44 13.64
N GLY A 119 13.84 5.07 13.12
CA GLY A 119 14.58 5.76 12.05
C GLY A 119 14.43 5.12 10.68
N GLU A 120 13.76 3.96 10.60
CA GLU A 120 13.62 3.11 9.43
C GLU A 120 13.00 3.85 8.23
N PRO A 121 11.98 4.73 8.37
CA PRO A 121 11.51 5.56 7.26
C PRO A 121 12.57 6.46 6.65
N MET A 122 13.43 7.05 7.47
CA MET A 122 14.51 7.92 7.01
C MET A 122 15.59 7.13 6.29
N GLU A 123 15.97 5.97 6.84
CA GLU A 123 16.95 5.08 6.23
C GLU A 123 16.48 4.51 4.90
N TRP A 124 15.21 4.09 4.83
CA TRP A 124 14.57 3.62 3.60
C TRP A 124 14.51 4.72 2.55
N SER A 125 14.11 5.94 2.93
CA SER A 125 14.12 7.11 2.03
C SER A 125 15.53 7.41 1.51
N ALA A 126 16.54 7.39 2.39
CA ALA A 126 17.93 7.62 1.99
C ALA A 126 18.45 6.53 1.03
N GLU A 127 18.02 5.28 1.21
CA GLU A 127 18.36 4.18 0.30
C GLU A 127 17.72 4.36 -1.08
N LEU A 128 16.45 4.74 -1.14
CA LEU A 128 15.80 5.05 -2.42
C LEU A 128 16.48 6.21 -3.14
N CYS A 129 16.80 7.30 -2.41
CA CYS A 129 17.54 8.42 -2.99
C CYS A 129 18.89 7.99 -3.57
N ARG A 130 19.65 7.14 -2.86
CA ARG A 130 20.92 6.58 -3.38
C ARG A 130 20.71 5.79 -4.67
N GLN A 131 19.67 4.95 -4.72
CA GLN A 131 19.34 4.15 -5.90
C GLN A 131 18.97 5.05 -7.09
N TRP A 132 18.16 6.08 -6.86
CA TRP A 132 17.78 7.03 -7.91
C TRP A 132 18.99 7.82 -8.44
N MET A 133 19.85 8.34 -7.56
CA MET A 133 21.09 9.02 -7.96
C MET A 133 22.03 8.11 -8.75
N ALA A 134 22.10 6.82 -8.41
CA ALA A 134 22.91 5.85 -9.14
C ALA A 134 22.32 5.47 -10.51
N ALA A 135 20.98 5.44 -10.62
CA ALA A 135 20.29 5.10 -11.86
C ALA A 135 20.28 6.24 -12.89
N ALA A 136 20.37 7.50 -12.44
CA ALA A 136 20.40 8.69 -13.29
C ALA A 136 21.46 9.70 -12.79
N PRO A 137 22.76 9.37 -12.87
CA PRO A 137 23.84 10.20 -12.33
C PRO A 137 23.90 11.61 -12.96
N GLU A 138 23.43 11.76 -14.19
CA GLU A 138 23.30 13.04 -14.88
C GLU A 138 22.23 13.98 -14.31
N GLN A 139 21.32 13.46 -13.47
CA GLN A 139 20.26 14.24 -12.80
C GLN A 139 20.62 14.57 -11.34
N ALA A 140 21.76 14.08 -10.84
CA ALA A 140 22.23 14.24 -9.47
C ALA A 140 23.00 15.57 -9.27
N GLY A 141 22.39 16.69 -9.68
CA GLY A 141 22.94 18.05 -9.62
C GLY A 141 22.26 18.94 -8.58
#